data_AF-A0A9P7KU37-F1
#
_entry.id   AF-A0A9P7KU37-F1
#
_cell.length_a   1.000
_cell.length_b   1.000
_cell.length_c   1.000
_cell.angle_alpha   90.00
_cell.angle_beta   90.00
_cell.angle_gamma   90.00
#
_symmetry.space_group_name_H-M   'P 1'
#
loop_
_entity.id
_entity.type
_entity.pdbx_description
1 polymer ?
#
loop_
_entity_poly.entity_id
_entity_poly.type
_entity_poly.pdbx_seq_one_letter_code
_entity_poly.pdbx_strand_id
1 'polypeptide(L)'
;MMLLSHHINSLFSPSNLPPLLCTLRGVLFPNNAPGKASLFPPSSEAELQALRRRAASSLWGLLPKGVGRLYFGGRLWRRSTKAEGKSSDDEDLVDEMERLLLVLDDEYCNKHLMYSILELVLARLMPELTEKGVTELWEERLG
;
A
#
# COMPACT_ATOMS: atom_id res chain seq x y z
N MET A 1 -15.49 13.26 -8.92
CA MET A 1 -14.29 12.39 -8.87
C MET A 1 -13.00 13.05 -9.41
N MET A 2 -13.05 14.09 -10.25
CA MET A 2 -11.82 14.71 -10.82
C MET A 2 -10.95 15.50 -9.83
N LEU A 3 -11.52 16.13 -8.79
CA LEU A 3 -10.74 16.92 -7.81
C LEU A 3 -9.79 16.06 -6.96
N LEU A 4 -10.28 14.92 -6.43
CA LEU A 4 -9.45 14.01 -5.63
C LEU A 4 -8.31 13.41 -6.47
N SER A 5 -8.63 12.97 -7.69
CA SER A 5 -7.63 12.45 -8.62
C SER A 5 -6.57 13.50 -8.98
N HIS A 6 -6.99 14.75 -9.20
CA HIS A 6 -6.06 15.85 -9.45
C HIS A 6 -5.11 16.09 -8.28
N HIS A 7 -5.62 16.13 -7.04
CA HIS A 7 -4.78 16.30 -5.86
C HIS A 7 -3.81 15.13 -5.66
N ILE A 8 -4.26 13.88 -5.85
CA ILE A 8 -3.39 12.71 -5.80
C ILE A 8 -2.28 12.84 -6.85
N ASN A 9 -2.61 13.11 -8.11
CA ASN A 9 -1.61 13.28 -9.17
C ASN A 9 -0.64 14.44 -8.93
N SER A 10 -1.11 15.53 -8.31
CA SER A 10 -0.29 16.68 -7.95
C SER A 10 0.70 16.36 -6.83
N LEU A 11 0.29 15.58 -5.82
CA LEU A 11 1.20 15.09 -4.77
C LEU A 11 2.29 14.18 -5.33
N PHE A 12 1.93 13.35 -6.31
CA PHE A 12 2.86 12.47 -7.02
C PHE A 12 3.49 13.14 -8.25
N SER A 13 3.54 14.46 -8.36
CA SER A 13 4.28 15.11 -9.47
C SER A 13 5.79 14.89 -9.32
N PRO A 14 6.57 14.83 -10.42
CA PRO A 14 8.03 14.69 -10.34
C PRO A 14 8.71 15.81 -9.54
N SER A 15 8.10 17.00 -9.48
CA SER A 15 8.58 18.14 -8.70
C SER A 15 8.31 18.04 -7.20
N ASN A 16 7.21 17.39 -6.81
CA ASN A 16 6.78 17.32 -5.40
C ASN A 16 7.17 16.01 -4.73
N LEU A 17 7.33 14.93 -5.51
CA LEU A 17 7.60 13.61 -4.97
C LEU A 17 8.94 13.53 -4.23
N PRO A 18 10.08 14.03 -4.74
CA PRO A 18 11.36 13.98 -4.00
C PRO A 18 11.33 14.70 -2.65
N PRO A 19 10.92 15.99 -2.54
CA PRO A 19 10.89 16.67 -1.24
C PRO A 19 9.88 16.02 -0.28
N LEU A 20 8.73 15.54 -0.79
CA LEU A 20 7.74 14.84 0.02
C LEU A 20 8.32 13.56 0.64
N LEU A 21 9.03 12.74 -0.14
CA LEU A 21 9.68 11.52 0.35
C LEU A 21 10.76 11.83 1.39
N CYS A 22 11.55 12.90 1.19
CA CYS A 22 12.54 13.34 2.18
C CYS A 22 11.88 13.77 3.50
N THR A 23 10.78 14.54 3.44
CA THR A 23 10.04 14.94 4.65
C THR A 23 9.43 13.74 5.34
N LEU A 24 8.73 12.85 4.61
CA LEU A 24 8.15 11.63 5.16
C LEU A 24 9.21 10.76 5.83
N ARG A 25 10.37 10.58 5.17
CA ARG A 25 11.50 9.86 5.75
C ARG A 25 11.94 10.46 7.08
N GLY A 26 12.14 11.78 7.15
CA GLY A 26 12.58 12.44 8.38
C GLY A 26 11.56 12.37 9.52
N VAL A 27 10.26 12.35 9.19
CA VAL A 27 9.17 12.23 10.17
C VAL A 27 9.02 10.79 10.68
N LEU A 28 9.10 9.81 9.77
CA LEU A 28 8.93 8.39 10.11
C LEU A 28 10.18 7.77 10.75
N PHE A 29 11.37 8.25 10.38
CA PHE A 29 12.66 7.74 10.82
C PHE A 29 13.52 8.89 11.38
N PRO A 30 13.31 9.29 12.66
CA PRO A 30 14.13 10.32 13.30
C PRO A 30 15.63 9.98 13.18
N ASN A 31 16.44 10.95 12.75
CA ASN A 31 17.88 10.77 12.47
C ASN A 31 18.21 9.67 11.45
N ASN A 32 17.28 9.33 10.54
CA ASN A 32 17.43 8.21 9.61
C ASN A 32 17.72 6.87 10.30
N ALA A 33 17.36 6.73 11.58
CA ALA A 33 17.54 5.48 12.29
C ALA A 33 16.62 4.43 11.67
N PRO A 34 17.14 3.26 11.24
CA PRO A 34 16.28 2.17 10.79
C PRO A 34 15.34 1.80 11.93
N GLY A 35 14.04 1.73 11.65
CA GLY A 35 13.08 1.23 12.62
C GLY A 35 13.45 -0.19 13.07
N LYS A 36 13.11 -0.56 14.32
CA LYS A 36 13.32 -1.93 14.78
C LYS A 36 12.43 -2.86 13.96
N ALA A 37 13.03 -3.72 13.14
CA ALA A 37 12.30 -4.71 12.37
C ALA A 37 11.51 -5.61 13.34
N SER A 38 10.18 -5.53 13.27
CA SER A 38 9.26 -6.39 14.01
C SER A 38 8.69 -7.52 13.14
N LEU A 39 9.14 -7.63 11.90
CA LEU A 39 8.64 -8.59 10.92
C LEU A 39 9.45 -9.88 11.05
N PHE A 40 8.85 -10.85 11.73
CA PHE A 40 9.29 -12.24 11.71
C PHE A 40 8.30 -13.02 10.85
N PRO A 41 8.77 -14.00 10.05
CA PRO A 41 7.86 -14.86 9.32
C PRO A 41 6.95 -15.61 10.32
N PRO A 42 5.64 -15.69 10.06
CA PRO A 42 4.75 -16.43 10.93
C PRO A 42 5.16 -17.91 10.98
N SER A 43 5.11 -18.49 12.18
CA SER A 43 5.48 -19.88 12.46
C SER A 43 4.34 -20.88 12.23
N SER A 44 3.11 -20.38 12.11
CA SER A 44 1.90 -21.20 11.91
C SER A 44 0.82 -20.44 11.13
N GLU A 45 -0.10 -21.18 10.53
CA GLU A 45 -1.26 -20.61 9.82
C GLU A 45 -2.12 -19.75 10.75
N ALA A 46 -2.28 -20.14 12.02
CA ALA A 46 -3.02 -19.37 13.01
C ALA A 46 -2.35 -18.02 13.30
N GLU A 47 -1.02 -17.99 13.37
CA GLU A 47 -0.25 -16.75 13.55
C GLU A 47 -0.36 -15.84 12.33
N LEU A 48 -0.30 -16.43 11.13
CA LEU A 48 -0.46 -15.73 9.87
C LEU A 48 -1.89 -15.14 9.73
N GLN A 49 -2.93 -15.89 10.10
CA GLN A 49 -4.30 -15.39 10.13
C GLN A 49 -4.45 -14.25 11.15
N ALA A 50 -3.90 -14.41 12.36
CA ALA A 50 -3.93 -13.35 13.38
C ALA A 50 -3.21 -12.08 12.91
N LEU A 51 -2.10 -12.22 12.18
CA LEU A 51 -1.38 -11.11 11.57
C LEU A 51 -2.24 -10.39 10.51
N ARG A 52 -2.89 -11.14 9.62
CA ARG A 52 -3.80 -10.58 8.59
C ARG A 52 -4.96 -9.84 9.25
N ARG A 53 -5.60 -10.44 10.25
CA ARG A 53 -6.68 -9.80 11.01
C ARG A 53 -6.24 -8.49 11.65
N ARG A 54 -5.07 -8.48 12.30
CA ARG A 54 -4.50 -7.28 12.93
C ARG A 54 -4.21 -6.20 11.89
N ALA A 55 -3.66 -6.57 10.74
CA ALA A 55 -3.40 -5.66 9.63
C ALA A 55 -4.71 -5.05 9.10
N ALA A 56 -5.73 -5.88 8.86
CA ALA A 56 -7.06 -5.45 8.43
C ALA A 56 -7.70 -4.45 9.41
N SER A 57 -7.68 -4.73 10.72
CA SER A 57 -8.18 -3.82 11.76
C SER A 57 -7.41 -2.49 11.77
N SER A 58 -6.09 -2.54 11.61
CA SER A 58 -5.24 -1.34 11.59
C SER A 58 -5.54 -0.47 10.37
N LEU A 59 -5.66 -1.09 9.18
CA LEU A 59 -6.01 -0.41 7.93
C LEU A 59 -7.40 0.22 8.00
N TRP A 60 -8.37 -0.51 8.53
CA TRP A 60 -9.72 0.01 8.75
C TRP A 60 -9.73 1.23 9.68
N GLY A 61 -8.93 1.18 10.75
CA GLY A 61 -8.79 2.29 11.70
C GLY A 61 -8.15 3.57 11.13
N LEU A 62 -7.40 3.45 10.03
CA LEU A 62 -6.80 4.61 9.34
C LEU A 62 -7.78 5.32 8.40
N LEU A 63 -8.84 4.62 7.96
CA LEU A 63 -9.79 5.18 7.00
C LEU A 63 -10.87 5.99 7.72
N PRO A 64 -11.20 7.21 7.22
CA PRO A 64 -12.41 7.89 7.67
C PRO A 64 -13.63 7.00 7.44
N LYS A 65 -14.41 6.72 8.49
CA LYS A 65 -15.50 5.72 8.47
C LYS A 65 -16.46 5.87 7.28
N GLY A 66 -16.76 7.11 6.87
CA GLY A 66 -17.60 7.38 5.70
C GLY A 66 -16.99 6.91 4.38
N VAL A 67 -15.70 7.14 4.17
CA VAL A 67 -14.95 6.67 2.98
C VAL A 67 -14.81 5.16 3.04
N GLY A 68 -14.44 4.63 4.21
CA GLY A 68 -14.32 3.20 4.45
C GLY A 68 -15.62 2.46 4.08
N ARG A 69 -16.75 2.92 4.61
CA ARG A 69 -18.05 2.29 4.36
C ARG A 69 -18.51 2.42 2.90
N LEU A 70 -18.18 3.52 2.23
CA LEU A 70 -18.55 3.72 0.82
C LEU A 70 -17.79 2.75 -0.12
N TYR A 71 -16.48 2.60 0.09
CA TYR A 71 -15.64 1.80 -0.81
C TYR A 71 -15.56 0.33 -0.41
N PHE A 72 -15.55 0.04 0.89
CA PHE A 72 -15.35 -1.31 1.43
C PHE A 72 -16.61 -1.88 2.09
N GLY A 73 -17.64 -1.06 2.34
CA GLY A 73 -18.82 -1.50 3.10
C GLY A 73 -20.17 -1.52 2.40
N GLY A 74 -20.32 -0.91 1.23
CA GLY A 74 -21.63 -0.64 0.65
C GLY A 74 -21.67 -0.66 -0.88
N ARG A 75 -22.62 -1.45 -1.41
CA ARG A 75 -23.17 -1.46 -2.78
C ARG A 75 -22.27 -1.80 -3.97
N LEU A 76 -21.01 -1.36 -4.04
CA LEU A 76 -20.11 -1.70 -5.15
C LEU A 76 -19.51 -3.12 -5.00
N TRP A 77 -19.14 -3.49 -3.77
CA TRP A 77 -18.54 -4.79 -3.45
C TRP A 77 -19.59 -5.84 -3.01
N ARG A 78 -20.62 -5.42 -2.25
CA ARG A 78 -21.67 -6.27 -1.66
C ARG A 78 -22.68 -6.86 -2.67
N ARG A 79 -22.41 -6.83 -3.99
CA ARG A 79 -23.24 -7.51 -5.01
C ARG A 79 -23.06 -9.03 -4.96
N SER A 80 -21.96 -9.54 -4.37
CA SER A 80 -21.63 -10.97 -4.43
C SER A 80 -22.20 -11.84 -3.30
N THR A 81 -22.52 -11.30 -2.12
CA THR A 81 -22.92 -12.15 -0.98
C THR A 81 -24.10 -11.57 -0.19
N LYS A 82 -25.26 -12.23 -0.30
CA LYS A 82 -26.40 -12.04 0.62
C LYS A 82 -26.10 -12.83 1.90
N ALA A 83 -25.89 -12.14 3.02
CA ALA A 83 -26.04 -12.73 4.34
C ALA A 83 -26.64 -11.68 5.28
N GLU A 84 -27.84 -11.96 5.77
CA GLU A 84 -28.49 -11.24 6.86
C GLU A 84 -27.94 -11.78 8.18
N GLY A 85 -27.11 -10.97 8.84
CA GLY A 85 -26.57 -11.24 10.16
C GLY A 85 -26.36 -9.92 10.88
N LYS A 86 -26.82 -9.83 12.13
CA LYS A 86 -26.79 -8.62 12.95
C LYS A 86 -25.45 -8.55 13.72
N SER A 87 -24.33 -8.61 13.01
CA SER A 87 -22.99 -8.28 13.53
C SER A 87 -22.81 -6.76 13.51
N SER A 88 -21.90 -6.25 14.35
CA SER A 88 -21.47 -4.85 14.32
C SER A 88 -20.96 -4.54 12.91
N ASP A 89 -21.55 -3.54 12.22
CA ASP A 89 -21.16 -3.11 10.87
C ASP A 89 -19.63 -3.06 10.69
N ASP A 90 -18.88 -2.69 11.74
CA ASP A 90 -17.42 -2.54 11.68
C ASP A 90 -16.67 -3.90 11.67
N GLU A 91 -17.19 -4.98 12.26
CA GLU A 91 -16.53 -6.31 12.24
C GLU A 91 -16.59 -6.93 10.84
N ASP A 92 -17.75 -6.87 10.18
CA ASP A 92 -17.92 -7.33 8.80
C ASP A 92 -16.99 -6.60 7.82
N LEU A 93 -16.68 -5.33 8.11
CA LEU A 93 -15.79 -4.51 7.29
C LEU A 93 -14.32 -4.87 7.49
N VAL A 94 -13.96 -5.29 8.70
CA VAL A 94 -12.63 -5.86 8.96
C VAL A 94 -12.50 -7.23 8.29
N ASP A 95 -13.55 -8.07 8.32
CA ASP A 95 -13.57 -9.34 7.57
C ASP A 95 -13.35 -9.11 6.08
N GLU A 96 -14.00 -8.10 5.50
CA GLU A 96 -13.82 -7.76 4.08
C GLU A 96 -12.42 -7.22 3.80
N MET A 97 -11.90 -6.34 4.65
CA MET A 97 -10.53 -5.85 4.55
C MET A 97 -9.52 -7.00 4.62
N GLU A 98 -9.74 -7.98 5.49
CA GLU A 98 -8.92 -9.18 5.60
C GLU A 98 -8.97 -10.03 4.32
N ARG A 99 -10.15 -10.19 3.71
CA ARG A 99 -10.31 -10.86 2.40
C ARG A 99 -9.52 -10.17 1.30
N LEU A 100 -9.49 -8.84 1.29
CA LEU A 100 -8.68 -8.08 0.33
C LEU A 100 -7.19 -8.35 0.51
N LEU A 101 -6.72 -8.53 1.74
CA LEU A 101 -5.32 -8.86 2.01
C LEU A 101 -4.91 -10.24 1.52
N LEU A 102 -5.85 -11.16 1.25
CA LEU A 102 -5.54 -12.49 0.71
C LEU A 102 -4.92 -12.45 -0.69
N VAL A 103 -5.10 -11.35 -1.45
CA VAL A 103 -4.41 -11.17 -2.75
C VAL A 103 -2.88 -11.20 -2.59
N LEU A 104 -2.37 -10.85 -1.40
CA LEU A 104 -0.94 -10.85 -1.10
C LEU A 104 -0.38 -12.25 -0.84
N ASP A 105 -1.23 -13.28 -0.81
CA ASP A 105 -0.80 -14.68 -0.74
C ASP A 105 -0.39 -15.22 -2.12
N ASP A 106 -0.78 -14.54 -3.19
CA ASP A 106 -0.49 -14.94 -4.56
C ASP A 106 0.85 -14.38 -5.05
N GLU A 107 1.77 -15.28 -5.40
CA GLU A 107 3.12 -14.93 -5.88
C GLU A 107 3.09 -14.07 -7.15
N TYR A 108 2.17 -14.36 -8.07
CA TYR A 108 2.06 -13.63 -9.34
C TYR A 108 1.56 -12.20 -9.10
N CYS A 109 0.55 -12.02 -8.25
CA CYS A 109 0.09 -10.72 -7.80
C CYS A 109 1.22 -9.91 -7.14
N ASN A 110 1.99 -10.54 -6.25
CA ASN A 110 3.12 -9.91 -5.58
C ASN A 110 4.21 -9.49 -6.56
N LYS A 111 4.52 -10.32 -7.56
CA LYS A 111 5.47 -9.99 -8.61
C LYS A 111 5.05 -8.73 -9.37
N HIS A 112 3.79 -8.68 -9.82
CA HIS A 112 3.25 -7.52 -10.55
C HIS A 112 3.14 -6.26 -9.69
N LEU A 113 2.79 -6.42 -8.41
CA LEU A 113 2.78 -5.33 -7.45
C LEU A 113 4.17 -4.70 -7.32
N MET A 114 5.23 -5.52 -7.20
CA MET A 114 6.60 -5.03 -7.13
C MET A 114 7.00 -4.28 -8.40
N TYR A 115 6.76 -4.84 -9.60
CA TYR A 115 7.04 -4.13 -10.85
C TYR A 115 6.27 -2.82 -10.96
N SER A 116 4.99 -2.81 -10.59
CA SER A 116 4.15 -1.61 -10.59
C SER A 116 4.67 -0.53 -9.64
N ILE A 117 5.18 -0.91 -8.46
CA ILE A 117 5.80 0.02 -7.50
C ILE A 117 7.10 0.58 -8.07
N LEU A 118 7.96 -0.27 -8.64
CA LEU A 118 9.23 0.15 -9.25
C LEU A 118 8.97 1.12 -10.41
N GLU A 119 7.99 0.83 -11.27
CA GLU A 119 7.61 1.73 -12.36
C GLU A 119 6.99 3.03 -11.84
N LEU A 120 6.06 2.97 -10.88
CA LEU A 120 5.39 4.16 -10.37
C LEU A 120 6.33 5.08 -9.59
N VAL A 121 7.29 4.52 -8.86
CA VAL A 121 8.18 5.26 -7.96
C VAL A 121 9.56 5.49 -8.60
N LEU A 122 10.29 4.43 -8.98
CA LEU A 122 11.66 4.58 -9.46
C LEU A 122 11.70 5.24 -10.84
N ALA A 123 10.92 4.77 -11.81
CA ALA A 123 10.93 5.38 -13.14
C ALA A 123 10.40 6.83 -13.12
N ARG A 124 9.62 7.20 -12.10
CA ARG A 124 9.13 8.58 -11.93
C ARG A 124 10.12 9.49 -11.21
N LEU A 125 10.91 8.95 -10.29
CA LEU A 125 11.97 9.68 -9.59
C LEU A 125 13.26 9.80 -10.42
N MET A 126 13.54 8.76 -11.21
CA MET A 126 14.76 8.60 -12.01
C MET A 126 14.37 8.04 -13.38
N PRO A 127 13.83 8.90 -14.28
CA PRO A 127 13.40 8.46 -15.60
C PRO A 127 14.54 7.86 -16.43
N GLU A 128 15.80 8.16 -16.14
CA GLU A 128 16.94 7.56 -16.85
C GLU A 128 17.02 6.04 -16.64
N LEU A 129 16.45 5.51 -15.54
CA LEU A 129 16.37 4.07 -15.27
C LEU A 129 15.41 3.33 -16.18
N THR A 130 14.57 4.01 -16.97
CA THR A 130 13.75 3.34 -17.99
C THR A 130 14.55 3.02 -19.25
N GLU A 131 15.65 3.74 -19.48
CA GLU A 131 16.45 3.61 -20.69
C GLU A 131 17.76 2.86 -20.45
N LYS A 132 18.39 3.09 -19.28
CA LYS A 132 19.73 2.57 -18.96
C LYS A 132 19.76 1.86 -17.61
N GLY A 133 20.63 0.85 -17.52
CA GLY A 133 20.90 0.16 -16.27
C GLY A 133 21.61 1.05 -15.25
N VAL A 134 21.49 0.73 -13.96
CA VAL A 134 22.21 1.45 -12.89
C VAL A 134 23.72 1.46 -13.12
N THR A 135 24.27 0.34 -13.62
CA THR A 135 25.70 0.19 -13.93
C THR A 135 26.13 1.10 -15.08
N GLU A 136 25.35 1.15 -16.16
CA GLU A 136 25.61 2.02 -17.32
C GLU A 136 25.57 3.50 -16.92
N LEU A 137 24.57 3.89 -16.11
CA LEU A 137 24.47 5.27 -15.60
C LEU A 137 25.62 5.63 -14.65
N TRP A 138 26.16 4.65 -13.91
CA TRP A 138 27.31 4.86 -13.04
C TRP A 138 28.58 5.10 -13.84
N GLU A 139 28.87 4.24 -14.83
CA GLU A 139 30.03 4.39 -15.72
C GLU A 139 30.00 5.74 -16.46
N GLU A 140 28.84 6.15 -16.99
CA GLU A 140 28.70 7.46 -17.67
C GLU A 140 28.97 8.68 -16.78
N ARG A 141 28.68 8.58 -15.47
CA ARG A 141 28.78 9.71 -14.53
C ARG A 141 30.08 9.74 -13.74
N LEU A 142 30.64 8.58 -13.43
CA LEU A 142 31.76 8.43 -12.50
C LEU A 142 33.03 7.89 -13.16
N GLY A 143 32.96 7.33 -14.37
CA GLY A 143 34.10 6.78 -15.11
C GLY A 143 34.42 5.35 -14.73
#